data_AF-A0A533WWJ8-F1
#
_entry.id   AF-A0A533WWJ8-F1
#
_cell.length_a   1.000
_cell.length_b   1.000
_cell.length_c   1.000
_cell.angle_alpha   90.00
_cell.angle_beta   90.00
_cell.angle_gamma   90.00
#
_symmetry.space_group_name_H-M   'P 1'
#
loop_
_entity.id
_entity.type
_entity.pdbx_description
1 polymer ?
#
loop_
_entity_poly.entity_id
_entity_poly.type
_entity_poly.pdbx_seq_one_letter_code
_entity_poly.pdbx_strand_id
1 'polypeptide(L)'
;ITDFSCYTHALDKMDAFMTKMKKENPGFQVNTFDIGGGTPVFYNDPVPTPAQMAENHVGKLNQLAETHGTYTLMIESGRFLVAESSMLVSRIVNTKEYNEHKIVIVDAGYHILLDAALLKQEYPQEVVPVVNSKDKATSLAPVKNTHLAGRLCDTYDVFPISKVSDLNESEVGRYISFYNVGAYSVVFNMPFHCQTKPPIVMKNSDGDFRLVRKGTTYEHLFREEGGELE
;
A
#
# COMPACT_ATOMS: atom_id res chain seq x y z
N ILE A 1 -2.01 8.16 -8.96
CA ILE A 1 -2.24 9.19 -10.00
C ILE A 1 -2.97 10.33 -9.31
N THR A 2 -2.32 11.47 -9.13
CA THR A 2 -2.93 12.65 -8.50
C THR A 2 -3.30 13.72 -9.53
N ASP A 3 -2.82 13.59 -10.76
CA ASP A 3 -3.17 14.44 -11.90
C ASP A 3 -4.31 13.81 -12.71
N PHE A 4 -5.43 14.52 -12.77
CA PHE A 4 -6.62 14.11 -13.51
C PHE A 4 -6.41 14.11 -15.03
N SER A 5 -5.46 14.89 -15.55
CA SER A 5 -5.24 15.05 -17.00
C SER A 5 -4.98 13.73 -17.72
N CYS A 6 -4.36 12.77 -17.01
CA CYS A 6 -4.02 11.45 -17.55
C CYS A 6 -5.26 10.64 -17.94
N TYR A 7 -6.32 10.69 -17.13
CA TYR A 7 -7.57 10.01 -17.44
C TYR A 7 -8.29 10.68 -18.61
N THR A 8 -8.38 12.01 -18.62
CA THR A 8 -9.02 12.74 -19.72
C THR A 8 -8.32 12.46 -21.06
N HIS A 9 -7.00 12.44 -21.08
CA HIS A 9 -6.22 12.08 -22.28
C HIS A 9 -6.44 10.63 -22.72
N ALA A 10 -6.58 9.69 -21.78
CA ALA A 10 -6.92 8.31 -22.10
C ALA A 10 -8.33 8.19 -22.69
N LEU A 11 -9.30 8.93 -22.14
CA LEU A 11 -10.67 8.99 -22.66
C LEU A 11 -10.72 9.55 -24.08
N ASP A 12 -9.93 10.59 -24.40
CA ASP A 12 -9.84 11.13 -25.76
C ASP A 12 -9.26 10.11 -26.76
N LYS A 13 -8.25 9.34 -26.35
CA LYS A 13 -7.72 8.26 -27.18
C LYS A 13 -8.75 7.15 -27.41
N MET A 14 -9.54 6.83 -26.39
CA MET A 14 -10.60 5.84 -26.49
C MET A 14 -11.73 6.32 -27.40
N ASP A 15 -12.08 7.60 -27.35
CA ASP A 15 -13.03 8.24 -28.27
C ASP A 15 -12.62 8.06 -29.73
N ALA A 16 -11.37 8.42 -30.02
CA ALA A 16 -10.80 8.32 -31.36
C ALA A 16 -10.76 6.86 -31.85
N PHE A 17 -10.40 5.93 -30.96
CA PHE A 17 -10.40 4.51 -31.26
C PHE A 17 -11.81 3.99 -31.58
N MET A 18 -12.81 4.27 -30.73
CA MET A 18 -14.19 3.84 -30.94
C MET A 18 -14.77 4.41 -32.24
N THR A 19 -14.50 5.69 -32.52
CA THR A 19 -14.90 6.35 -33.76
C THR A 19 -14.32 5.65 -34.99
N LYS A 20 -13.01 5.35 -34.96
CA LYS A 20 -12.33 4.63 -36.04
C LYS A 20 -12.94 3.23 -36.23
N MET A 21 -13.12 2.48 -35.14
CA MET A 21 -13.63 1.11 -35.20
C MET A 21 -15.05 1.04 -35.76
N LYS A 22 -15.92 1.98 -35.41
CA LYS A 22 -17.28 2.05 -35.98
C LYS A 22 -17.30 2.39 -37.46
N LYS A 23 -16.39 3.26 -37.90
CA LYS A 23 -16.24 3.60 -39.31
C LYS A 23 -15.76 2.41 -40.14
N GLU A 24 -14.80 1.65 -39.61
CA GLU A 24 -14.22 0.48 -40.30
C GLU A 24 -15.10 -0.78 -40.19
N ASN A 25 -15.88 -0.88 -39.11
CA ASN A 25 -16.78 -2.00 -38.84
C ASN A 25 -18.14 -1.49 -38.31
N PRO A 26 -19.16 -1.30 -39.19
CA PRO A 26 -20.47 -0.80 -38.78
C PRO A 26 -21.21 -1.64 -37.74
N GLY A 27 -20.84 -2.92 -37.58
CA GLY A 27 -21.39 -3.81 -36.55
C GLY A 27 -20.68 -3.71 -35.19
N PHE A 28 -19.64 -2.90 -35.05
CA PHE A 28 -18.90 -2.75 -33.80
C PHE A 28 -19.74 -2.04 -32.74
N GLN A 29 -19.94 -2.72 -31.60
CA GLN A 29 -20.65 -2.20 -30.45
C GLN A 29 -19.80 -2.33 -29.19
N VAL A 30 -19.89 -1.32 -28.31
CA VAL A 30 -19.20 -1.31 -27.02
C VAL A 30 -20.25 -1.52 -25.94
N ASN A 31 -20.18 -2.67 -25.27
CA ASN A 31 -21.09 -2.99 -24.17
C ASN A 31 -20.50 -2.64 -22.81
N THR A 32 -19.17 -2.60 -22.71
CA THR A 32 -18.42 -2.29 -21.50
C THR A 32 -17.30 -1.33 -21.84
N PHE A 33 -17.17 -0.29 -21.04
CA PHE A 33 -16.11 0.69 -21.14
C PHE A 33 -15.34 0.72 -19.82
N ASP A 34 -14.12 0.19 -19.86
CA ASP A 34 -13.26 0.10 -18.69
C ASP A 34 -12.26 1.25 -18.70
N ILE A 35 -12.26 2.03 -17.62
CA ILE A 35 -11.34 3.16 -17.43
C ILE A 35 -10.14 2.80 -16.54
N GLY A 36 -10.03 1.53 -16.16
CA GLY A 36 -8.99 0.99 -15.31
C GLY A 36 -9.11 1.47 -13.86
N GLY A 37 -8.01 1.29 -13.13
CA GLY A 37 -7.85 1.78 -11.76
C GLY A 37 -6.98 3.02 -11.68
N GLY A 38 -6.32 3.19 -10.54
CA GLY A 38 -5.39 4.31 -10.31
C GLY A 38 -5.94 5.41 -9.41
N THR A 39 -7.11 5.19 -8.79
CA THR A 39 -7.60 6.03 -7.68
C THR A 39 -6.54 6.11 -6.59
N PRO A 40 -6.11 7.32 -6.21
CA PRO A 40 -5.01 7.50 -5.27
C PRO A 40 -5.43 7.17 -3.83
N VAL A 41 -4.44 6.89 -2.99
CA VAL A 41 -4.57 6.64 -1.55
C VAL A 41 -3.61 7.56 -0.83
N PHE A 42 -4.01 8.05 0.35
CA PHE A 42 -3.16 8.89 1.18
C PHE A 42 -1.99 8.07 1.75
N TYR A 43 -0.78 8.62 1.65
CA TYR A 43 0.43 8.08 2.29
C TYR A 43 1.27 9.19 2.93
N ASN A 44 1.28 10.38 2.31
CA ASN A 44 2.07 11.53 2.75
C ASN A 44 1.31 12.82 2.48
N ASP A 45 1.04 13.05 1.20
CA ASP A 45 0.41 14.27 0.72
C ASP A 45 -1.09 13.99 0.48
N PRO A 46 -1.95 15.01 0.66
CA PRO A 46 -3.37 14.90 0.34
C PRO A 46 -3.60 14.44 -1.09
N VAL A 47 -4.63 13.60 -1.29
CA VAL A 47 -5.02 13.09 -2.61
C VAL A 47 -6.48 13.42 -2.90
N PRO A 48 -6.88 13.53 -4.18
CA PRO A 48 -8.27 13.69 -4.55
C PRO A 48 -9.16 12.57 -4.02
N THR A 49 -10.35 12.93 -3.56
CA THR A 49 -11.41 11.97 -3.23
C THR A 49 -11.98 11.33 -4.50
N PRO A 50 -12.61 10.15 -4.41
CA PRO A 50 -13.32 9.56 -5.54
C PRO A 50 -14.38 10.47 -6.16
N ALA A 51 -15.06 11.30 -5.35
CA ALA A 51 -16.03 12.27 -5.84
C ALA A 51 -15.35 13.35 -6.71
N GLN A 52 -14.23 13.91 -6.25
CA GLN A 52 -13.44 14.88 -7.03
C GLN A 52 -12.87 14.25 -8.30
N MET A 53 -12.44 12.98 -8.26
CA MET A 53 -12.05 12.25 -9.47
C MET A 53 -13.22 12.14 -10.45
N ALA A 54 -14.40 11.75 -9.97
CA ALA A 54 -15.59 11.58 -10.81
C ALA A 54 -16.04 12.90 -11.46
N GLU A 55 -16.03 14.01 -10.71
CA GLU A 55 -16.38 15.35 -11.22
C GLU A 55 -15.55 15.74 -12.45
N ASN A 56 -14.27 15.35 -12.49
CA ASN A 56 -13.37 15.67 -13.60
C ASN A 56 -13.56 14.78 -14.85
N HIS A 57 -14.23 13.64 -14.74
CA HIS A 57 -14.33 12.65 -15.83
C HIS A 57 -15.76 12.38 -16.29
N VAL A 58 -16.75 12.61 -15.44
CA VAL A 58 -18.16 12.29 -15.71
C VAL A 58 -18.70 13.01 -16.94
N GLY A 59 -18.30 14.27 -17.17
CA GLY A 59 -18.70 15.03 -18.35
C GLY A 59 -18.24 14.37 -19.66
N LYS A 60 -16.96 13.98 -19.72
CA LYS A 60 -16.40 13.29 -20.90
C LYS A 60 -17.01 11.89 -21.06
N LEU A 61 -17.22 11.16 -19.97
CA LEU A 61 -17.87 9.85 -20.00
C LEU A 61 -19.33 9.94 -20.51
N ASN A 62 -20.06 10.98 -20.13
CA ASN A 62 -21.42 11.22 -20.66
C ASN A 62 -21.38 11.57 -22.15
N GLN A 63 -20.46 12.43 -22.58
CA GLN A 63 -20.28 12.76 -24.00
C GLN A 63 -19.96 11.52 -24.83
N LEU A 64 -19.10 10.63 -24.30
CA LEU A 64 -18.78 9.37 -24.95
C LEU A 64 -20.00 8.45 -25.04
N ALA A 65 -20.84 8.38 -24.01
CA ALA A 65 -22.07 7.59 -24.03
C ALA A 65 -23.11 8.16 -25.03
N GLU A 66 -23.21 9.48 -25.15
CA GLU A 66 -24.06 10.15 -26.15
C GLU A 66 -23.57 9.87 -27.58
N THR A 67 -22.26 9.93 -27.80
CA THR A 67 -21.64 9.73 -29.11
C THR A 67 -21.65 8.26 -29.52
N HIS A 68 -21.36 7.37 -28.57
CA HIS A 68 -21.06 5.97 -28.85
C HIS A 68 -22.15 4.98 -28.42
N GLY A 69 -23.18 5.43 -27.73
CA GLY A 69 -24.21 4.60 -27.12
C GLY A 69 -23.89 4.27 -25.66
N THR A 70 -24.90 3.83 -24.93
CA THR A 70 -24.77 3.47 -23.52
C THR A 70 -23.97 2.19 -23.34
N TYR A 71 -23.08 2.19 -22.36
CA TYR A 71 -22.24 1.06 -21.98
C TYR A 71 -22.21 0.89 -20.46
N THR A 72 -21.82 -0.29 -20.01
CA THR A 72 -21.45 -0.53 -18.61
C THR A 72 -20.08 0.11 -18.35
N LEU A 73 -20.00 1.04 -17.40
CA LEU A 73 -18.72 1.60 -16.95
C LEU A 73 -18.06 0.64 -15.95
N MET A 74 -16.77 0.35 -16.16
CA MET A 74 -15.95 -0.46 -15.25
C MET A 74 -14.78 0.35 -14.70
N ILE A 75 -14.45 0.12 -13.43
CA ILE A 75 -13.37 0.78 -12.69
C ILE A 75 -12.63 -0.29 -11.88
N GLU A 76 -11.30 -0.31 -11.96
CA GLU A 76 -10.44 -1.37 -11.41
C GLU A 76 -9.59 -0.88 -10.22
N SER A 77 -10.20 -0.14 -9.29
CA SER A 77 -9.46 0.55 -8.21
C SER A 77 -9.07 -0.37 -7.04
N GLY A 78 -8.12 -1.27 -7.26
CA GLY A 78 -7.63 -2.21 -6.24
C GLY A 78 -6.98 -1.52 -5.04
N ARG A 79 -5.91 -0.72 -5.25
CA ARG A 79 -5.17 -0.05 -4.17
C ARG A 79 -6.08 0.76 -3.25
N PHE A 80 -6.98 1.53 -3.85
CA PHE A 80 -7.93 2.37 -3.14
C PHE A 80 -8.85 1.58 -2.20
N LEU A 81 -9.32 0.41 -2.64
CA LEU A 81 -10.22 -0.41 -1.84
C LEU A 81 -9.54 -1.02 -0.61
N VAL A 82 -8.27 -1.40 -0.72
CA VAL A 82 -7.64 -2.28 0.29
C VAL A 82 -6.47 -1.66 1.05
N ALA A 83 -5.80 -0.63 0.54
CA ALA A 83 -4.57 -0.13 1.16
C ALA A 83 -4.78 0.25 2.64
N GLU A 84 -5.78 1.10 2.93
CA GLU A 84 -6.08 1.60 4.29
C GLU A 84 -6.70 0.53 5.21
N SER A 85 -7.10 -0.62 4.67
CA SER A 85 -7.76 -1.68 5.45
C SER A 85 -6.83 -2.43 6.39
N SER A 86 -5.50 -2.27 6.23
CA SER A 86 -4.52 -3.08 6.93
C SER A 86 -3.30 -2.27 7.37
N MET A 87 -2.76 -2.65 8.53
CA MET A 87 -1.47 -2.19 9.04
C MET A 87 -0.55 -3.39 9.27
N LEU A 88 0.76 -3.18 9.15
CA LEU A 88 1.79 -4.15 9.53
C LEU A 88 2.33 -3.73 10.89
N VAL A 89 2.19 -4.59 11.90
CA VAL A 89 2.76 -4.36 13.23
C VAL A 89 4.07 -5.13 13.32
N SER A 90 5.15 -4.43 13.66
CA SER A 90 6.50 -4.99 13.73
C SER A 90 7.18 -4.59 15.03
N ARG A 91 7.88 -5.54 15.65
CA ARG A 91 8.60 -5.30 16.90
C ARG A 91 9.94 -4.63 16.62
N ILE A 92 10.30 -3.63 17.42
CA ILE A 92 11.65 -3.09 17.46
C ILE A 92 12.55 -4.12 18.15
N VAL A 93 13.49 -4.69 17.42
CA VAL A 93 14.40 -5.73 17.90
C VAL A 93 15.75 -5.18 18.31
N ASN A 94 16.15 -4.04 17.77
CA ASN A 94 17.41 -3.39 18.13
C ASN A 94 17.37 -1.89 17.84
N THR A 95 18.25 -1.14 18.49
CA THR A 95 18.53 0.26 18.18
C THR A 95 20.03 0.50 18.19
N LYS A 96 20.54 1.26 17.22
CA LYS A 96 21.95 1.64 17.12
C LYS A 96 22.07 3.16 17.06
N GLU A 97 23.10 3.71 17.69
CA GLU A 97 23.48 5.11 17.52
C GLU A 97 24.79 5.19 16.72
N TYR A 98 24.85 6.12 15.77
CA TYR A 98 26.04 6.38 14.96
C TYR A 98 26.05 7.82 14.45
N ASN A 99 27.08 8.60 14.80
CA ASN A 99 27.26 9.99 14.34
C ASN A 99 25.95 10.83 14.41
N GLU A 100 25.35 10.93 15.59
CA GLU A 100 24.07 11.62 15.85
C GLU A 100 22.82 11.00 15.19
N HIS A 101 22.98 9.90 14.46
CA HIS A 101 21.86 9.15 13.90
C HIS A 101 21.42 8.00 14.80
N LYS A 102 20.11 7.86 14.99
CA LYS A 102 19.48 6.69 15.59
C LYS A 102 18.98 5.77 14.48
N ILE A 103 19.35 4.49 14.52
CA ILE A 103 18.85 3.47 13.61
C ILE A 103 17.95 2.53 14.43
N VAL A 104 16.68 2.52 14.10
CA VAL A 104 15.67 1.65 14.70
C VAL A 104 15.53 0.43 13.80
N ILE A 105 15.76 -0.76 14.35
CA ILE A 105 15.73 -2.01 13.60
C ILE A 105 14.49 -2.80 14.03
N VAL A 106 13.63 -3.13 13.07
CA VAL A 106 12.39 -3.87 13.29
C VAL A 106 12.47 -5.31 12.77
N ASP A 107 11.58 -6.18 13.22
CA ASP A 107 11.50 -7.58 12.77
C ASP A 107 10.78 -7.78 11.42
N ALA A 108 10.27 -6.71 10.83
CA ALA A 108 9.90 -6.67 9.42
C ALA A 108 11.14 -6.42 8.54
N GLY A 109 10.94 -6.52 7.23
CA GLY A 109 11.93 -6.13 6.22
C GLY A 109 11.22 -5.91 4.89
N TYR A 110 11.96 -5.48 3.88
CA TYR A 110 11.42 -5.31 2.52
C TYR A 110 10.88 -6.62 1.94
N HIS A 111 11.27 -7.77 2.50
CA HIS A 111 10.67 -9.05 2.15
C HIS A 111 9.13 -9.07 2.33
N ILE A 112 8.53 -8.16 3.11
CA ILE A 112 7.07 -7.93 3.18
C ILE A 112 6.66 -6.64 2.45
N LEU A 113 7.47 -5.57 2.53
CA LEU A 113 7.21 -4.28 1.90
C LEU A 113 8.24 -4.00 0.80
N LEU A 114 8.22 -4.80 -0.26
CA LEU A 114 9.25 -4.75 -1.31
C LEU A 114 9.28 -3.40 -2.04
N ASP A 115 8.12 -2.78 -2.20
CA ASP A 115 7.98 -1.47 -2.82
C ASP A 115 8.57 -0.33 -2.00
N ALA A 116 8.69 -0.48 -0.67
CA ALA A 116 9.44 0.46 0.17
C ALA A 116 10.93 0.49 -0.23
N ALA A 117 11.52 -0.67 -0.54
CA ALA A 117 12.91 -0.75 -0.98
C ALA A 117 13.09 -0.33 -2.45
N LEU A 118 12.24 -0.87 -3.35
CA LEU A 118 12.39 -0.69 -4.80
C LEU A 118 11.89 0.67 -5.31
N LEU A 119 10.69 1.07 -4.88
CA LEU A 119 10.01 2.28 -5.36
C LEU A 119 10.14 3.45 -4.39
N LYS A 120 10.82 3.24 -3.26
CA LYS A 120 10.91 4.20 -2.16
C LYS A 120 9.53 4.63 -1.66
N GLN A 121 8.59 3.68 -1.65
CA GLN A 121 7.26 3.92 -1.09
C GLN A 121 7.39 4.27 0.40
N GLU A 122 6.89 5.45 0.74
CA GLU A 122 6.77 5.93 2.12
C GLU A 122 5.42 5.49 2.68
N TYR A 123 5.45 4.72 3.76
CA TYR A 123 4.28 4.30 4.51
C TYR A 123 4.21 5.12 5.80
N PRO A 124 3.04 5.65 6.23
CA PRO A 124 2.94 6.24 7.57
C PRO A 124 3.35 5.23 8.63
N GLN A 125 4.19 5.64 9.56
CA GLN A 125 4.68 4.80 10.64
C GLN A 125 4.42 5.44 12.00
N GLU A 126 4.02 4.63 12.97
CA GLU A 126 3.78 5.10 14.34
C GLU A 126 4.25 4.06 15.35
N VAL A 127 4.94 4.50 16.41
CA VAL A 127 5.21 3.63 17.56
C VAL A 127 3.88 3.37 18.30
N VAL A 128 3.50 2.10 18.41
CA VAL A 128 2.24 1.68 19.03
C VAL A 128 2.22 2.17 20.49
N PRO A 129 1.20 2.95 20.89
CA PRO A 129 1.14 3.55 22.22
C PRO A 129 1.01 2.48 23.30
N VAL A 130 1.52 2.79 24.50
CA VAL A 130 1.34 1.94 25.68
C VAL A 130 -0.10 2.10 26.18
N VAL A 131 -0.84 0.99 26.29
CA VAL A 131 -2.15 0.95 26.93
C VAL A 131 -1.99 1.52 28.35
N ASN A 132 -2.56 2.71 28.61
CA ASN A 132 -2.48 3.57 29.82
C ASN A 132 -1.65 4.87 29.71
N SER A 133 -1.04 5.19 28.56
CA SER A 133 -0.50 6.54 28.32
C SER A 133 -1.64 7.47 27.90
N LYS A 134 -2.40 8.02 28.87
CA LYS A 134 -3.51 8.93 28.58
C LYS A 134 -3.10 10.38 28.26
N ASP A 135 -1.83 10.74 28.45
CA ASP A 135 -1.45 12.16 28.51
C ASP A 135 -0.17 12.50 27.73
N LYS A 136 -0.08 12.10 26.47
CA LYS A 136 0.89 12.73 25.57
C LYS A 136 0.21 13.13 24.27
N ALA A 137 0.02 14.43 24.11
CA ALA A 137 -0.19 15.01 22.80
C ALA A 137 0.96 14.52 21.92
N THR A 138 0.64 13.73 20.90
CA THR A 138 1.54 13.35 19.80
C THR A 138 1.95 14.65 19.11
N SER A 139 2.99 15.30 19.62
CA SER A 139 3.63 16.34 18.86
C SER A 139 4.23 15.65 17.65
N LEU A 140 3.70 15.94 16.45
CA LEU A 140 4.32 15.60 15.17
C LEU A 140 5.64 16.37 15.04
N ALA A 141 6.59 16.07 15.93
CA ALA A 141 7.94 16.58 15.86
C ALA A 141 8.65 15.75 14.79
N PRO A 142 9.24 16.38 13.77
CA PRO A 142 9.95 15.65 12.74
C PRO A 142 11.02 14.79 13.39
N VAL A 143 11.04 13.51 13.04
CA VAL A 143 11.99 12.52 13.56
C VAL A 143 13.38 12.83 13.01
N LYS A 144 14.06 13.84 13.58
CA LYS A 144 15.38 14.24 13.12
C LYS A 144 16.38 13.11 13.37
N ASN A 145 17.21 12.86 12.36
CA ASN A 145 18.32 11.90 12.40
C ASN A 145 17.94 10.45 12.75
N THR A 146 16.67 10.05 12.62
CA THR A 146 16.29 8.64 12.80
C THR A 146 16.13 7.94 11.46
N HIS A 147 16.60 6.70 11.40
CA HIS A 147 16.41 5.79 10.28
C HIS A 147 15.66 4.56 10.76
N LEU A 148 14.79 4.02 9.90
CA LEU A 148 14.05 2.80 10.16
C LEU A 148 14.55 1.71 9.22
N ALA A 149 15.07 0.62 9.78
CA ALA A 149 15.63 -0.49 9.02
C ALA A 149 14.96 -1.81 9.42
N GLY A 150 14.97 -2.78 8.50
CA GLY A 150 14.58 -4.15 8.80
C GLY A 150 15.77 -4.99 9.27
N ARG A 151 15.52 -6.28 9.49
CA ARG A 151 16.51 -7.25 10.01
C ARG A 151 17.24 -8.07 8.94
N LEU A 152 17.05 -7.79 7.66
CA LEU A 152 17.72 -8.52 6.58
C LEU A 152 19.18 -8.07 6.46
N CYS A 153 20.08 -8.96 6.02
CA CYS A 153 21.49 -8.62 5.82
C CYS A 153 21.77 -7.89 4.49
N ASP A 154 20.86 -7.01 4.09
CA ASP A 154 20.90 -6.27 2.83
C ASP A 154 20.82 -4.76 3.12
N THR A 155 21.74 -3.98 2.56
CA THR A 155 21.80 -2.52 2.71
C THR A 155 20.53 -1.83 2.22
N TYR A 156 19.75 -2.47 1.34
CA TYR A 156 18.46 -1.96 0.87
C TYR A 156 17.30 -2.18 1.86
N ASP A 157 17.52 -2.89 2.98
CA ASP A 157 16.51 -3.11 4.02
C ASP A 157 16.33 -1.91 4.95
N VAL A 158 16.00 -0.79 4.33
CA VAL A 158 15.72 0.50 4.96
C VAL A 158 14.36 0.97 4.47
N PHE A 159 13.51 1.38 5.41
CA PHE A 159 12.18 1.90 5.13
C PHE A 159 12.23 3.43 5.05
N PRO A 160 11.78 4.04 3.94
CA PRO A 160 11.55 5.47 3.86
C PRO A 160 10.57 5.93 4.95
N ILE A 161 10.91 7.02 5.65
CA ILE A 161 10.08 7.56 6.73
C ILE A 161 9.14 8.60 6.14
N SER A 162 7.83 8.36 6.25
CA SER A 162 6.79 9.29 5.84
C SER A 162 6.82 10.57 6.68
N LYS A 163 6.44 11.70 6.08
CA LYS A 163 6.38 13.01 6.77
C LYS A 163 5.36 13.05 7.90
N VAL A 164 4.35 12.19 7.85
CA VAL A 164 3.30 12.09 8.87
C VAL A 164 3.60 11.03 9.92
N SER A 165 4.77 10.40 9.87
CA SER A 165 5.19 9.38 10.84
C SER A 165 5.60 9.99 12.17
N ASP A 166 5.28 9.27 13.26
CA ASP A 166 5.76 9.55 14.60
C ASP A 166 6.53 8.34 15.14
N LEU A 167 7.86 8.47 15.18
CA LEU A 167 8.76 7.44 15.68
C LEU A 167 9.36 7.78 17.05
N ASN A 168 8.75 8.73 17.77
CA ASN A 168 9.14 8.99 19.15
C ASN A 168 8.95 7.73 20.00
N GLU A 169 9.76 7.56 21.04
CA GLU A 169 9.70 6.38 21.93
C GLU A 169 10.00 5.04 21.21
N SER A 170 10.71 5.09 20.08
CA SER A 170 11.23 3.88 19.40
C SER A 170 12.32 3.19 20.22
N GLU A 171 11.92 2.34 21.17
CA GLU A 171 12.79 1.57 22.06
C GLU A 171 12.68 0.06 21.78
N VAL A 172 13.74 -0.69 22.09
CA VAL A 172 13.75 -2.15 21.92
C VAL A 172 12.60 -2.78 22.72
N GLY A 173 11.83 -3.66 22.06
CA GLY A 173 10.65 -4.31 22.64
C GLY A 173 9.33 -3.58 22.41
N ARG A 174 9.35 -2.32 21.98
CA ARG A 174 8.16 -1.60 21.49
C ARG A 174 7.78 -2.10 20.09
N TYR A 175 6.62 -1.69 19.61
CA TYR A 175 6.11 -2.05 18.29
C TYR A 175 5.93 -0.79 17.45
N ILE A 176 6.17 -0.90 16.15
CA ILE A 176 5.86 0.10 15.14
C ILE A 176 4.77 -0.46 14.23
N SER A 177 3.74 0.35 13.99
CA SER A 177 2.73 0.10 12.96
C SER A 177 3.14 0.81 11.67
N PHE A 178 3.13 0.10 10.56
CA PHE A 178 3.16 0.65 9.20
C PHE A 178 1.73 0.64 8.67
N TYR A 179 1.17 1.81 8.42
CA TYR A 179 -0.20 1.96 7.93
C TYR A 179 -0.27 1.83 6.41
N ASN A 180 -1.47 1.59 5.90
CA ASN A 180 -1.80 1.60 4.47
C ASN A 180 -1.09 0.51 3.65
N VAL A 181 -0.85 -0.66 4.28
CA VAL A 181 -0.13 -1.82 3.71
C VAL A 181 -1.07 -2.91 3.15
N GLY A 182 -2.37 -2.64 3.03
CA GLY A 182 -3.30 -3.67 2.56
C GLY A 182 -3.18 -3.98 1.06
N ALA A 183 -2.52 -3.11 0.29
CA ALA A 183 -2.27 -3.30 -1.13
C ALA A 183 -0.78 -3.55 -1.38
N TYR A 184 -0.45 -4.53 -2.21
CA TYR A 184 0.91 -4.76 -2.72
C TYR A 184 1.98 -5.08 -1.65
N SER A 185 1.58 -5.42 -0.42
CA SER A 185 2.53 -5.85 0.62
C SER A 185 2.66 -7.38 0.66
N VAL A 186 1.78 -8.10 1.37
CA VAL A 186 1.88 -9.57 1.52
C VAL A 186 1.91 -10.31 0.17
N VAL A 187 1.29 -9.77 -0.88
CA VAL A 187 1.32 -10.35 -2.23
C VAL A 187 2.70 -10.27 -2.90
N PHE A 188 3.50 -9.26 -2.57
CA PHE A 188 4.90 -9.12 -3.01
C PHE A 188 5.88 -9.81 -2.07
N ASN A 189 5.40 -10.53 -1.07
CA ASN A 189 6.31 -11.18 -0.14
C ASN A 189 7.19 -12.21 -0.84
N MET A 190 8.47 -12.13 -0.50
CA MET A 190 9.50 -13.09 -0.89
C MET A 190 10.08 -13.76 0.35
N PRO A 191 10.33 -15.09 0.35
CA PRO A 191 10.88 -15.80 1.50
C PRO A 191 12.40 -15.60 1.66
N PHE A 192 12.90 -14.41 1.30
CA PHE A 192 14.31 -14.05 1.38
C PHE A 192 14.83 -14.20 2.81
N HIS A 193 16.03 -14.76 2.99
CA HIS A 193 16.59 -15.13 4.30
C HIS A 193 15.67 -15.98 5.18
N CYS A 194 14.94 -16.91 4.55
CA CYS A 194 13.97 -17.79 5.22
C CYS A 194 12.92 -17.00 6.03
N GLN A 195 12.62 -15.76 5.64
CA GLN A 195 11.60 -14.98 6.34
C GLN A 195 10.20 -15.53 6.00
N THR A 196 9.48 -15.92 7.03
CA THR A 196 8.12 -16.42 6.90
C THR A 196 7.13 -15.28 6.67
N LYS A 197 6.11 -15.50 5.85
CA LYS A 197 4.95 -14.58 5.76
C LYS A 197 4.28 -14.47 7.13
N PRO A 198 3.98 -13.26 7.62
CA PRO A 198 3.31 -13.09 8.92
C PRO A 198 1.86 -13.60 8.87
N PRO A 199 1.26 -13.94 10.02
CA PRO A 199 -0.18 -14.15 10.10
C PRO A 199 -0.94 -12.84 9.79
N ILE A 200 -2.18 -12.97 9.31
CA ILE A 200 -3.10 -11.84 9.15
C ILE A 200 -4.28 -12.05 10.08
N VAL A 201 -4.53 -11.04 10.91
CA VAL A 201 -5.66 -10.99 11.85
C VAL A 201 -6.59 -9.87 11.42
N MET A 202 -7.89 -10.16 11.36
CA MET A 202 -8.94 -9.21 11.06
C MET A 202 -9.67 -8.84 12.34
N LYS A 203 -9.92 -7.55 12.53
CA LYS A 203 -10.83 -7.05 13.55
C LYS A 203 -12.25 -7.00 12.98
N ASN A 204 -13.17 -7.74 13.57
CA ASN A 204 -14.57 -7.77 13.19
C ASN A 204 -15.29 -6.49 13.65
N SER A 205 -16.51 -6.27 13.14
CA SER A 205 -17.35 -5.12 13.50
C SER A 205 -17.80 -5.10 14.97
N ASP A 206 -17.87 -6.27 15.61
CA ASP A 206 -18.15 -6.42 17.05
C ASP A 206 -16.93 -6.13 17.94
N GLY A 207 -15.75 -5.97 17.35
CA GLY A 207 -14.48 -5.68 18.04
C GLY A 207 -13.58 -6.89 18.25
N ASP A 208 -14.05 -8.10 17.97
CA ASP A 208 -13.27 -9.33 18.14
C ASP A 208 -12.21 -9.50 17.05
N PHE A 209 -11.13 -10.20 17.38
CA PHE A 209 -10.05 -10.48 16.45
C PHE A 209 -10.12 -11.93 15.96
N ARG A 210 -10.03 -12.11 14.64
CA ARG A 210 -10.01 -13.42 13.99
C ARG A 210 -8.76 -13.60 13.14
N LEU A 211 -8.09 -14.73 13.28
CA LEU A 211 -7.04 -15.14 12.34
C LEU A 211 -7.67 -15.47 10.97
N VAL A 212 -7.37 -14.66 9.95
CA VAL A 212 -7.89 -14.84 8.59
C VAL A 212 -6.86 -15.48 7.65
N ARG A 213 -5.57 -15.38 7.98
CA ARG A 213 -4.50 -16.10 7.30
C ARG A 213 -3.45 -16.55 8.30
N LYS A 214 -3.12 -17.85 8.29
CA LYS A 214 -2.01 -18.37 9.09
C LYS A 214 -0.69 -17.81 8.56
N GLY A 215 0.26 -17.57 9.47
CA GLY A 215 1.65 -17.32 9.07
C GLY A 215 2.23 -18.55 8.37
N THR A 216 3.22 -18.32 7.51
CA THR A 216 4.02 -19.41 6.95
C THR A 216 4.97 -19.94 8.02
N THR A 217 5.30 -21.22 8.00
CA THR A 217 6.28 -21.81 8.93
C THR A 217 7.59 -22.08 8.20
N TYR A 218 8.68 -22.32 8.94
CA TYR A 218 9.94 -22.71 8.31
C TYR A 218 9.79 -24.02 7.54
N GLU A 219 9.10 -25.02 8.09
CA GLU A 219 8.85 -26.31 7.43
C GLU A 219 8.15 -26.14 6.09
N HIS A 220 7.25 -25.16 5.98
CA HIS A 220 6.62 -24.84 4.71
C HIS A 220 7.61 -24.28 3.69
N LEU A 221 8.49 -23.35 4.10
CA LEU A 221 9.52 -22.80 3.20
C LEU A 221 10.45 -23.88 2.67
N PHE A 222 10.93 -24.77 3.54
CA PHE A 222 11.79 -25.88 3.13
C PHE A 222 11.07 -26.84 2.18
N ARG A 223 9.80 -27.13 2.45
CA ARG A 223 8.99 -27.99 1.59
C ARG A 223 8.77 -27.39 0.20
N GLU A 224 8.58 -26.08 0.09
CA GLU A 224 8.47 -25.39 -1.21
C GLU A 224 9.73 -25.57 -2.07
N GLU A 225 10.91 -25.65 -1.43
CA GLU A 225 12.20 -25.90 -2.08
C GLU A 225 12.54 -27.39 -2.22
N GLY A 226 11.61 -28.30 -1.87
CA GLY A 226 11.79 -29.75 -1.97
C GLY A 226 12.60 -30.40 -0.84
N GLY A 227 12.80 -29.68 0.27
CA GLY A 227 13.49 -30.17 1.47
C GLY A 227 12.56 -30.42 2.65
N GLU A 228 13.10 -31.04 3.69
CA GLU A 228 12.46 -31.22 5.00
C GLU A 228 13.38 -30.67 6.10
N LEU A 229 12.79 -30.10 7.14
CA LEU A 229 13.51 -29.68 8.35
C LEU A 229 13.62 -30.90 9.27
N GLU A 230 14.78 -31.55 9.27
CA GLU A 230 15.17 -32.61 10.22
C GLU A 230 15.90 -32.03 11.44
#